data_AF-A0AA43ULM4-F1
#
_entry.id   AF-A0AA43ULM4-F1
#
_cell.length_a   1.000
_cell.length_b   1.000
_cell.length_c   1.000
_cell.angle_alpha   90.00
_cell.angle_beta   90.00
_cell.angle_gamma   90.00
#
_symmetry.space_group_name_H-M   'P 1'
#
loop_
_entity.id
_entity.type
_entity.pdbx_description
1 polymer ?
#
loop_
_entity_poly.entity_id
_entity_poly.type
_entity_poly.pdbx_seq_one_letter_code
_entity_poly.pdbx_strand_id
1 'polypeptide(L)'
;LTDGQAVMIYATAVMGTADKHVKWQVCNGVGYSYLPVIDVDPKKADDEDVVEAAKVCPKHVYTVEDGKLVVKDGLSCNLCMSCVEAVGRDRGLSVSGDDTNFVFKFETDGSLTARQALDKAVEILTAEAEDFKAQIEAL
;
A
#
# COMPACT_ATOMS: atom_id res chain seq x y z
N LEU A 1 -0.97 7.82 -39.02
CA LEU A 1 -1.43 8.46 -40.27
C LEU A 1 -0.36 8.25 -41.31
N THR A 2 -0.74 7.90 -42.53
CA THR A 2 0.20 7.82 -43.67
C THR A 2 0.16 9.10 -44.49
N ASP A 3 1.00 9.18 -45.51
CA ASP A 3 1.06 10.33 -46.42
C ASP A 3 -0.33 10.65 -47.01
N GLY A 4 -0.70 11.92 -46.96
CA GLY A 4 -1.99 12.44 -47.43
C GLY A 4 -3.15 12.37 -46.43
N GLN A 5 -2.96 11.85 -45.21
CA GLN A 5 -4.04 11.77 -44.22
C GLN A 5 -3.95 12.85 -43.13
N ALA A 6 -5.09 13.46 -42.81
CA ALA A 6 -5.24 14.41 -41.71
C ALA A 6 -6.50 14.08 -40.88
N VAL A 7 -6.46 14.42 -39.59
CA VAL A 7 -7.60 14.28 -38.67
C VAL A 7 -7.90 15.63 -38.07
N MET A 8 -9.16 16.07 -38.19
CA MET A 8 -9.70 17.24 -37.50
C MET A 8 -10.76 16.78 -36.53
N ILE A 9 -10.57 17.03 -35.23
CA ILE A 9 -11.53 16.69 -34.19
C ILE A 9 -11.93 17.94 -33.41
N TYR A 10 -13.18 17.95 -32.94
CA TYR A 10 -13.64 18.85 -31.89
C TYR A 10 -14.12 17.99 -30.73
N ALA A 11 -13.62 18.26 -29.53
CA ALA A 11 -14.00 17.54 -28.33
C ALA A 11 -14.20 18.52 -27.18
N THR A 12 -15.23 18.29 -26.37
CA THR A 12 -15.54 19.08 -25.18
C THR A 12 -15.16 18.29 -23.93
N ALA A 13 -14.31 18.86 -23.10
CA ALA A 13 -14.04 18.31 -21.78
C ALA A 13 -15.26 18.55 -20.87
N VAL A 14 -15.70 17.52 -20.15
CA VAL A 14 -16.81 17.60 -19.19
C VAL A 14 -16.41 16.93 -17.88
N MET A 15 -16.94 17.45 -16.78
CA MET A 15 -16.74 16.89 -15.45
C MET A 15 -17.46 15.55 -15.30
N GLY A 16 -16.82 14.61 -14.62
CA GLY A 16 -17.37 13.29 -14.34
C GLY A 16 -16.66 12.61 -13.17
N THR A 17 -17.11 11.40 -12.84
CA THR A 17 -16.57 10.56 -11.77
C THR A 17 -16.23 9.19 -12.32
N ALA A 18 -15.32 8.46 -11.65
CA ALA A 18 -14.94 7.11 -12.04
C ALA A 18 -16.13 6.14 -12.07
N ASP A 19 -17.12 6.35 -11.20
CA ASP A 19 -18.40 5.61 -11.19
C ASP A 19 -19.14 5.69 -12.54
N LYS A 20 -19.12 6.86 -13.19
CA LYS A 20 -19.71 7.02 -14.53
C LYS A 20 -18.86 6.39 -15.62
N HIS A 21 -17.54 6.53 -15.54
CA HIS A 21 -16.59 5.89 -16.45
C HIS A 21 -15.16 5.99 -15.92
N VAL A 22 -14.36 4.94 -16.09
CA VAL A 22 -12.95 4.86 -15.66
C VAL A 22 -12.03 5.95 -16.23
N LYS A 23 -12.42 6.68 -17.27
CA LYS A 23 -11.59 7.75 -17.87
C LYS A 23 -11.48 8.99 -16.98
N TRP A 24 -12.34 9.09 -15.96
CA TRP A 24 -12.31 10.12 -14.93
C TRP A 24 -11.66 9.61 -13.63
N GLN A 25 -11.07 8.41 -13.64
CA GLN A 25 -10.38 7.88 -12.47
C GLN A 25 -9.02 8.54 -12.31
N VAL A 26 -8.89 9.31 -11.23
CA VAL A 26 -7.65 10.00 -10.88
C VAL A 26 -6.61 9.04 -10.30
N CYS A 27 -7.02 8.16 -9.38
CA CYS A 27 -6.11 7.28 -8.65
C CYS A 27 -5.99 5.90 -9.28
N ASN A 28 -4.76 5.38 -9.39
CA ASN A 28 -4.44 4.08 -9.96
C ASN A 28 -3.67 3.23 -8.94
N GLY A 29 -3.86 1.90 -8.99
CA GLY A 29 -3.17 0.98 -8.09
C GLY A 29 -3.43 1.23 -6.60
N VAL A 30 -4.64 1.71 -6.25
CA VAL A 30 -4.99 2.03 -4.85
C VAL A 30 -5.00 0.75 -4.03
N GLY A 31 -4.17 0.70 -2.99
CA GLY A 31 -4.11 -0.42 -2.08
C GLY A 31 -3.55 -0.01 -0.72
N TYR A 32 -3.78 -0.86 0.27
CA TYR A 32 -3.23 -0.68 1.60
C TYR A 32 -2.77 -2.01 2.19
N SER A 33 -1.87 -1.92 3.16
CA SER A 33 -1.51 -3.02 4.05
C SER A 33 -1.45 -2.50 5.48
N TYR A 34 -1.54 -3.40 6.46
CA TYR A 34 -1.14 -3.06 7.82
C TYR A 34 0.35 -2.69 7.86
N LEU A 35 0.73 -1.86 8.83
CA LEU A 35 2.12 -1.52 9.08
C LEU A 35 2.85 -2.79 9.56
N PRO A 36 3.92 -3.23 8.87
CA PRO A 36 4.66 -4.41 9.29
C PRO A 36 5.36 -4.17 10.63
N VAL A 37 5.14 -5.09 11.57
CA VAL A 37 5.86 -5.19 12.84
C VAL A 37 6.74 -6.43 12.75
N ILE A 38 8.06 -6.23 12.86
CA ILE A 38 9.05 -7.29 12.75
C ILE A 38 9.86 -7.31 14.04
N ASP A 39 9.88 -8.44 14.72
CA ASP A 39 10.62 -8.65 15.96
C ASP A 39 11.59 -9.83 15.80
N VAL A 40 12.86 -9.58 16.12
CA VAL A 40 13.94 -10.57 16.09
C VAL A 40 14.44 -10.74 17.52
N ASP A 41 14.37 -11.97 18.05
CA ASP A 41 14.87 -12.28 19.39
C ASP A 41 16.39 -12.10 19.42
N PRO A 42 16.95 -11.15 20.19
CA PRO A 42 18.38 -10.89 20.22
C PRO A 42 19.23 -12.09 20.66
N LYS A 43 18.63 -13.07 21.34
CA LYS A 43 19.30 -14.30 21.80
C LYS A 43 19.42 -15.38 20.73
N LYS A 44 18.69 -15.25 19.63
CA LYS A 44 18.61 -16.21 18.53
C LYS A 44 18.96 -15.58 17.18
N ALA A 45 19.37 -14.32 17.18
CA ALA A 45 19.61 -13.56 15.95
C ALA A 45 20.77 -14.12 15.11
N ASP A 46 21.67 -14.88 15.72
CA ASP A 46 22.79 -15.61 15.11
C ASP A 46 22.48 -17.08 14.79
N ASP A 47 21.28 -17.58 15.10
CA ASP A 47 20.85 -18.92 14.71
C ASP A 47 20.82 -19.03 13.17
N GLU A 48 21.37 -20.12 12.61
CA GLU A 48 21.50 -20.32 11.16
C GLU A 48 20.15 -20.16 10.44
N ASP A 49 19.09 -20.78 10.95
CA ASP A 49 17.73 -20.69 10.40
C ASP A 49 17.22 -19.23 10.37
N VAL A 50 17.54 -18.42 11.39
CA VAL A 50 17.13 -17.01 11.51
C VAL A 50 17.93 -16.15 10.54
N VAL A 51 19.24 -16.37 10.43
CA VAL A 51 20.10 -15.65 9.48
C VAL A 51 19.68 -15.93 8.03
N GLU A 52 19.27 -17.16 7.71
CA GLU A 52 18.77 -17.52 6.37
C GLU A 52 17.49 -16.77 5.97
N ALA A 53 16.72 -16.22 6.92
CA ALA A 53 15.55 -15.39 6.64
C ALA A 53 15.88 -14.18 5.75
N ALA A 54 17.11 -13.66 5.82
CA ALA A 54 17.58 -12.59 4.95
C ALA A 54 17.57 -12.97 3.46
N LYS A 55 17.82 -14.25 3.13
CA LYS A 55 17.85 -14.75 1.75
C LYS A 55 16.44 -15.04 1.21
N VAL A 56 15.53 -15.48 2.08
CA VAL A 56 14.16 -15.83 1.69
C VAL A 56 13.28 -14.59 1.52
N CYS A 57 13.61 -13.47 2.17
CA CYS A 57 12.84 -12.25 2.07
C CYS A 57 12.93 -11.63 0.66
N PRO A 58 11.82 -11.57 -0.12
CA PRO A 58 11.84 -11.02 -1.48
C PRO A 58 11.98 -9.50 -1.51
N LYS A 59 11.81 -8.84 -0.35
CA LYS A 59 11.89 -7.39 -0.19
C LYS A 59 13.20 -6.93 0.44
N HIS A 60 14.10 -7.87 0.78
CA HIS A 60 15.41 -7.58 1.37
C HIS A 60 15.33 -6.64 2.59
N VAL A 61 14.33 -6.84 3.45
CA VAL A 61 14.08 -6.00 4.63
C VAL A 61 15.10 -6.24 5.74
N TYR A 62 15.87 -7.33 5.64
CA TYR A 62 16.88 -7.74 6.60
C TYR A 62 18.30 -7.52 6.05
N THR A 63 19.25 -7.39 6.96
CA THR A 63 20.69 -7.49 6.70
C THR A 63 21.34 -8.39 7.76
N VAL A 64 22.60 -8.76 7.55
CA VAL A 64 23.37 -9.57 8.50
C VAL A 64 24.60 -8.79 8.91
N GLU A 65 24.67 -8.43 10.20
CA GLU A 65 25.75 -7.66 10.80
C GLU A 65 26.35 -8.47 11.93
N ASP A 66 27.69 -8.64 11.94
CA ASP A 66 28.40 -9.47 12.93
C ASP A 66 27.80 -10.89 13.12
N GLY A 67 27.30 -11.47 12.03
CA GLY A 67 26.66 -12.79 12.03
C GLY A 67 25.22 -12.83 12.55
N LYS A 68 24.61 -11.68 12.85
CA LYS A 68 23.24 -11.56 13.38
C LYS A 68 22.29 -10.94 12.37
N LEU A 69 21.06 -11.46 12.32
CA LEU A 69 19.97 -10.88 11.54
C LEU A 69 19.54 -9.53 12.13
N VAL A 70 19.51 -8.49 11.31
CA VAL A 70 19.08 -7.13 11.68
C VAL A 70 18.02 -6.65 10.69
N VAL A 71 16.98 -5.98 11.19
CA VAL A 71 15.95 -5.34 10.34
C VAL A 71 16.50 -4.02 9.82
N LYS A 72 16.68 -3.92 8.50
CA LYS A 72 17.20 -2.72 7.82
C LYS A 72 16.08 -1.82 7.29
N ASP A 73 15.08 -2.40 6.64
CA ASP A 73 13.99 -1.67 5.99
C ASP A 73 12.65 -2.38 6.21
N GLY A 74 12.18 -2.36 7.46
CA GLY A 74 10.94 -3.04 7.86
C GLY A 74 9.70 -2.52 7.12
N LEU A 75 9.70 -1.25 6.71
CA LEU A 75 8.56 -0.63 6.00
C LEU A 75 8.38 -1.20 4.57
N SER A 76 9.45 -1.72 3.98
CA SER A 76 9.39 -2.41 2.68
C SER A 76 8.80 -3.82 2.76
N CYS A 77 8.56 -4.35 3.97
CA CYS A 77 7.93 -5.66 4.16
C CYS A 77 6.51 -5.64 3.61
N ASN A 78 6.17 -6.67 2.82
CA ASN A 78 4.85 -6.84 2.22
C ASN A 78 4.02 -7.94 2.91
N LEU A 79 4.39 -8.33 4.13
CA LEU A 79 3.70 -9.35 4.93
C LEU A 79 3.48 -10.69 4.19
N CYS A 80 4.43 -11.10 3.34
CA CYS A 80 4.35 -12.37 2.62
C CYS A 80 4.58 -13.61 3.49
N MET A 81 5.01 -13.43 4.75
CA MET A 81 5.26 -14.47 5.76
C MET A 81 6.32 -15.52 5.44
N SER A 82 6.98 -15.48 4.27
CA SER A 82 7.97 -16.48 3.85
C SER A 82 9.16 -16.63 4.81
N CYS A 83 9.58 -15.53 5.46
CA CYS A 83 10.64 -15.59 6.47
C CYS A 83 10.20 -16.33 7.75
N VAL A 84 8.95 -16.13 8.18
CA VAL A 84 8.38 -16.83 9.35
C VAL A 84 8.18 -18.32 9.03
N GLU A 85 7.76 -18.65 7.81
CA GLU A 85 7.63 -20.03 7.35
C GLU A 85 8.99 -20.76 7.30
N ALA A 86 10.05 -20.08 6.83
CA ALA A 86 11.39 -20.64 6.77
C ALA A 86 12.00 -20.87 8.16
N VAL A 87 11.87 -19.90 9.07
CA VAL A 87 12.43 -19.99 10.44
C VAL A 87 11.63 -20.96 11.31
N GLY A 88 10.31 -20.99 11.12
CA GLY A 88 9.36 -21.65 12.00
C GLY A 88 8.85 -20.73 13.11
N ARG A 89 7.60 -20.94 13.51
CA ARG A 89 6.95 -20.13 14.57
C ARG A 89 7.70 -20.27 15.89
N ASP A 90 7.81 -19.16 16.64
CA ASP A 90 8.44 -19.06 17.97
C ASP A 90 9.94 -19.40 18.02
N ARG A 91 10.63 -19.41 16.86
CA ARG A 91 12.06 -19.74 16.75
C ARG A 91 13.00 -18.54 16.61
N GLY A 92 12.55 -17.34 17.00
CA GLY A 92 13.40 -16.14 17.10
C GLY A 92 13.13 -15.04 16.08
N LEU A 93 12.15 -15.24 15.19
CA LEU A 93 11.63 -14.22 14.28
C LEU A 93 10.10 -14.23 14.34
N SER A 94 9.50 -13.05 14.52
CA SER A 94 8.06 -12.86 14.36
C SER A 94 7.75 -11.67 13.46
N VAL A 95 6.68 -11.81 12.67
CA VAL A 95 6.18 -10.77 11.77
C VAL A 95 4.67 -10.69 11.93
N SER A 96 4.14 -9.50 12.12
CA SER A 96 2.71 -9.23 12.18
C SER A 96 2.38 -7.90 11.49
N GLY A 97 1.09 -7.65 11.27
CA GLY A 97 0.59 -6.34 10.86
C GLY A 97 -0.05 -5.64 12.05
N ASP A 98 0.31 -4.39 12.28
CA ASP A 98 -0.40 -3.51 13.22
C ASP A 98 -1.75 -3.09 12.59
N ASP A 99 -2.85 -3.49 13.21
CA ASP A 99 -4.21 -3.23 12.73
C ASP A 99 -4.71 -1.79 13.00
N THR A 100 -3.89 -0.98 13.69
CA THR A 100 -4.15 0.43 13.94
C THR A 100 -3.38 1.37 13.02
N ASN A 101 -2.35 0.87 12.32
CA ASN A 101 -1.52 1.65 11.42
C ASN A 101 -1.51 1.07 10.00
N PHE A 102 -1.74 1.92 9.00
CA PHE A 102 -1.91 1.50 7.61
C PHE A 102 -0.87 2.14 6.70
N VAL A 103 -0.26 1.32 5.84
CA VAL A 103 0.59 1.77 4.74
C VAL A 103 -0.26 1.86 3.49
N PHE A 104 -0.73 3.07 3.16
CA PHE A 104 -1.54 3.35 1.99
C PHE A 104 -0.67 3.71 0.79
N LYS A 105 -0.94 3.12 -0.39
CA LYS A 105 -0.19 3.38 -1.62
C LYS A 105 -1.14 3.51 -2.80
N PHE A 106 -0.88 4.50 -3.64
CA PHE A 106 -1.58 4.75 -4.89
C PHE A 106 -0.76 5.70 -5.74
N GLU A 107 -1.08 5.73 -7.03
CA GLU A 107 -0.55 6.68 -7.99
C GLU A 107 -1.69 7.54 -8.55
N THR A 108 -1.37 8.68 -9.13
CA THR A 108 -2.35 9.56 -9.80
C THR A 108 -2.06 9.62 -11.29
N ASP A 109 -3.09 9.84 -12.12
CA ASP A 109 -2.95 10.10 -13.56
C ASP A 109 -2.30 11.46 -13.89
N GLY A 110 -2.10 12.31 -12.87
CA GLY A 110 -1.49 13.64 -12.97
C GLY A 110 -2.50 14.79 -13.04
N SER A 111 -3.80 14.50 -13.13
CA SER A 111 -4.86 15.53 -13.10
C SER A 111 -5.01 16.20 -11.73
N LEU A 112 -4.74 15.44 -10.65
CA LEU A 112 -4.62 15.93 -9.27
C LEU A 112 -3.32 15.39 -8.65
N THR A 113 -2.78 16.13 -7.68
CA THR A 113 -1.72 15.59 -6.81
C THR A 113 -2.28 14.49 -5.91
N ALA A 114 -1.42 13.58 -5.43
CA ALA A 114 -1.81 12.53 -4.49
C ALA A 114 -2.50 13.10 -3.24
N ARG A 115 -2.01 14.23 -2.72
CA ARG A 115 -2.59 14.91 -1.56
C ARG A 115 -4.00 15.42 -1.85
N GLN A 116 -4.21 16.10 -2.98
CA GLN A 116 -5.52 16.60 -3.38
C GLN A 116 -6.53 15.47 -3.58
N ALA A 117 -6.12 14.36 -4.20
CA ALA A 117 -6.98 13.21 -4.40
C ALA A 117 -7.42 12.59 -3.05
N LEU A 118 -6.51 12.48 -2.09
CA LEU A 118 -6.80 11.98 -0.75
C LEU A 118 -7.72 12.94 0.02
N ASP A 119 -7.41 14.24 0.04
CA ASP A 119 -8.23 15.24 0.71
C ASP A 119 -9.65 15.24 0.15
N LYS A 120 -9.80 15.12 -1.18
CA LYS A 120 -11.13 15.06 -1.82
C LYS A 120 -11.89 13.78 -1.49
N ALA A 121 -11.20 12.64 -1.36
CA ALA A 121 -11.83 11.39 -0.94
C ALA A 121 -12.38 11.49 0.50
N VAL A 122 -11.63 12.10 1.42
CA VAL A 122 -12.07 12.32 2.81
C VAL A 122 -13.25 13.30 2.86
N GLU A 123 -13.20 14.37 2.06
CA GLU A 123 -14.31 15.33 1.94
C GLU A 123 -15.60 14.64 1.48
N ILE A 124 -15.53 13.81 0.44
CA ILE A 124 -16.68 13.06 -0.09
C ILE A 124 -17.22 12.10 0.96
N LEU A 125 -16.35 11.32 1.62
CA LEU A 125 -16.76 10.38 2.66
C LEU A 125 -17.46 11.09 3.83
N THR A 126 -16.96 12.27 4.22
CA THR A 126 -17.57 13.09 5.26
C THR A 126 -18.98 13.53 4.86
N ALA A 127 -19.13 14.06 3.64
CA ALA A 127 -20.42 14.51 3.13
C ALA A 127 -21.44 13.36 3.03
N GLU A 128 -21.01 12.17 2.60
CA GLU A 128 -21.88 10.98 2.55
C GLU A 128 -22.34 10.55 3.95
N ALA A 129 -21.45 10.58 4.94
CA ALA A 129 -21.81 10.26 6.32
C ALA A 129 -22.78 11.28 6.94
N GLU A 130 -22.57 12.57 6.66
CA GLU A 130 -23.47 13.65 7.10
C GLU A 130 -24.85 13.54 6.45
N ASP A 131 -24.92 13.25 5.15
CA ASP A 131 -26.17 13.03 4.44
C ASP A 131 -26.93 11.82 4.99
N PHE A 132 -26.24 10.71 5.22
CA PHE A 132 -26.83 9.52 5.84
C PHE A 132 -27.41 9.82 7.23
N LYS A 133 -26.68 10.57 8.06
CA LYS A 133 -27.15 11.00 9.38
C LYS A 133 -28.44 11.84 9.25
N ALA A 134 -28.47 12.81 8.35
CA ALA A 134 -29.63 13.67 8.14
C ALA A 134 -30.86 12.88 7.71
N GLN A 135 -30.68 11.86 6.85
CA GLN A 135 -31.76 10.96 6.44
C GLN A 135 -32.33 10.15 7.62
N ILE A 136 -31.47 9.68 8.54
CA ILE A 136 -31.92 8.99 9.76
C ILE A 136 -32.72 9.93 10.67
N GLU A 137 -32.26 11.16 10.87
CA GLU A 137 -32.94 12.14 11.73
C GLU A 137 -34.31 12.59 11.18
N ALA A 138 -34.54 12.41 9.88
CA ALA A 138 -35.80 12.75 9.21
C ALA A 138 -36.84 11.61 9.22
N LEU A 139 -36.49 10.41 9.68
CA LEU A 139 -37.41 9.28 9.88
C LEU A 139 -38.21 9.43 11.18
#